data_AF-A0A2D5JIR9-F1
#
_entry.id   AF-A0A2D5JIR9-F1
#
_cell.length_a   1.000
_cell.length_b   1.000
_cell.length_c   1.000
_cell.angle_alpha   90.00
_cell.angle_beta   90.00
_cell.angle_gamma   90.00
#
_symmetry.space_group_name_H-M   'P 1'
#
loop_
_entity.id
_entity.type
_entity.pdbx_description
1 polymer ?
#
loop_
_entity_poly.entity_id
_entity_poly.type
_entity_poly.pdbx_seq_one_letter_code
_entity_poly.pdbx_strand_id
1 'polypeptide(L)' 'MLHKNHPFIQTLVSTHFNNYLNVHILNNENKEDYPIAFIGSVAYLFYDILTALCRKYALNKISFNQFPLPGLLNYHLP' A
#
# COMPACT_ATOMS: atom_id res chain seq x y z
N MET A 1 8.65 -17.74 -1.12
CA MET A 1 7.62 -17.19 -0.21
C MET A 1 7.63 -17.82 1.21
N LEU A 2 8.48 -18.82 1.50
CA LEU A 2 8.48 -19.57 2.77
C LEU A 2 8.69 -18.75 4.06
N HIS A 3 9.22 -17.53 3.99
CA HIS A 3 9.55 -16.73 5.17
C HIS A 3 8.72 -15.45 5.33
N LYS A 4 7.78 -15.16 4.42
CA LYS A 4 6.95 -13.94 4.50
C LYS A 4 6.20 -13.85 5.83
N ASN A 5 5.68 -14.99 6.31
CA ASN A 5 4.89 -15.06 7.52
C ASN A 5 5.73 -15.21 8.79
N HIS A 6 7.07 -15.25 8.66
CA HIS A 6 7.95 -15.32 9.82
C HIS A 6 7.81 -14.01 10.64
N PRO A 7 7.66 -14.08 11.97
CA PRO A 7 7.39 -12.90 12.80
C PRO A 7 8.39 -11.76 12.61
N PHE A 8 9.68 -12.08 12.49
CA PHE A 8 10.72 -11.09 12.18
C PHE A 8 10.44 -10.29 10.90
N ILE A 9 10.03 -10.96 9.83
CA ILE A 9 9.75 -10.31 8.54
C ILE A 9 8.48 -9.46 8.65
N GLN A 10 7.46 -9.95 9.33
CA GLN A 10 6.23 -9.21 9.58
C GLN A 10 6.50 -7.91 10.35
N THR A 11 7.28 -7.98 11.44
CA THR A 11 7.66 -6.81 12.23
C THR A 11 8.52 -5.83 11.43
N LEU A 12 9.54 -6.33 10.71
CA LEU A 12 10.40 -5.50 9.89
C LEU A 12 9.61 -4.73 8.83
N VAL A 13 8.82 -5.45 8.02
CA VAL A 13 8.06 -4.85 6.91
C VAL A 13 6.97 -3.91 7.44
N SER A 14 6.24 -4.31 8.48
CA SER A 14 5.24 -3.44 9.11
C SER A 14 5.84 -2.15 9.64
N THR A 15 7.04 -2.20 10.23
CA THR A 15 7.72 -1.02 10.77
C THR A 15 8.10 -0.04 9.65
N HIS A 16 8.70 -0.54 8.58
CA HIS A 16 9.09 0.29 7.44
C HIS A 16 7.89 0.87 6.69
N PHE A 17 6.83 0.10 6.47
CA PHE A 17 5.61 0.64 5.85
C PHE A 17 4.91 1.66 6.74
N ASN A 18 4.87 1.46 8.06
CA ASN A 18 4.32 2.46 8.96
C ASN A 18 5.09 3.78 8.87
N ASN A 19 6.42 3.71 8.81
CA ASN A 19 7.25 4.91 8.59
C ASN A 19 6.98 5.56 7.22
N TYR A 20 6.86 4.76 6.16
CA TYR A 20 6.52 5.27 4.83
C TYR A 20 5.19 6.01 4.81
N LEU A 21 4.13 5.43 5.42
CA LEU A 21 2.82 6.08 5.52
C LEU A 21 2.91 7.41 6.29
N ASN A 22 3.62 7.42 7.42
CA ASN A 22 3.83 8.64 8.22
C ASN A 22 4.48 9.75 7.41
N VAL A 23 5.56 9.43 6.68
CA VAL A 23 6.34 10.43 5.94
C VAL A 23 5.58 10.94 4.71
N HIS A 24 4.91 10.06 3.97
CA HIS A 24 4.41 10.39 2.63
C HIS A 24 2.89 10.61 2.53
N ILE A 25 2.10 10.04 3.44
CA ILE A 25 0.63 10.02 3.30
C ILE A 25 -0.04 10.74 4.47
N LEU A 26 0.33 10.41 5.71
CA LEU A 26 -0.45 10.82 6.89
C LEU A 26 -0.37 12.31 7.17
N ASN A 27 0.69 12.97 6.74
CA ASN A 27 0.89 14.42 6.84
C ASN A 27 0.01 15.21 5.85
N ASN A 28 -0.67 14.56 4.91
CA ASN A 28 -1.61 15.22 4.04
C ASN A 28 -2.97 15.38 4.75
N GLU A 29 -3.46 16.62 4.85
CA GLU A 29 -4.74 16.94 5.49
C GLU A 29 -5.93 16.31 4.75
N ASN A 30 -5.84 16.20 3.42
CA ASN A 30 -6.91 15.68 2.55
C ASN A 30 -6.69 14.19 2.17
N LYS A 31 -5.95 13.43 2.99
CA LYS A 31 -5.60 12.03 2.68
C LYS A 31 -6.79 11.09 2.51
N GLU A 32 -7.95 11.42 3.09
CA GLU A 32 -9.17 10.60 2.98
C GLU A 32 -9.96 10.87 1.69
N ASP A 33 -9.72 12.01 1.06
CA ASP A 33 -10.46 12.44 -0.13
C ASP A 33 -10.02 11.66 -1.37
N TYR A 34 -8.72 11.35 -1.46
CA TYR A 34 -8.11 10.77 -2.64
C TYR A 34 -7.88 9.26 -2.52
N PRO A 35 -8.10 8.49 -3.60
CA PRO A 35 -7.71 7.09 -3.65
C PRO A 35 -6.19 6.94 -3.67
N ILE A 36 -5.69 5.95 -2.92
CA ILE A 36 -4.26 5.62 -2.83
C ILE A 36 -4.02 4.32 -3.60
N ALA A 37 -3.15 4.36 -4.61
CA ALA A 37 -2.76 3.18 -5.37
C ALA A 37 -1.32 2.80 -5.04
N PHE A 38 -1.13 1.58 -4.52
CA PHE A 38 0.18 1.00 -4.31
C PHE A 38 0.56 0.15 -5.52
N ILE A 39 1.69 0.49 -6.16
CA ILE A 39 2.13 -0.15 -7.41
C ILE A 39 3.45 -0.91 -7.18
N GLY A 40 3.59 -2.03 -7.86
CA GLY A 40 4.84 -2.79 -7.94
C GLY A 40 4.83 -4.09 -7.14
N SER A 41 5.82 -4.92 -7.41
CA SER A 41 5.91 -6.28 -6.87
C SER A 41 6.02 -6.33 -5.34
N VAL A 42 6.70 -5.38 -4.72
CA VAL A 42 6.87 -5.32 -3.26
C VAL A 42 5.55 -5.01 -2.57
N ALA A 43 4.85 -3.97 -3.02
CA ALA A 43 3.58 -3.57 -2.41
C ALA A 43 2.50 -4.64 -2.64
N TYR A 44 2.50 -5.27 -3.82
CA TYR A 44 1.62 -6.40 -4.11
C TYR A 44 1.95 -7.63 -3.25
N LEU A 45 3.22 -7.94 -3.03
CA LEU A 45 3.65 -9.08 -2.20
C LEU A 45 3.20 -8.92 -0.74
N PHE A 46 3.23 -7.70 -0.19
CA PHE A 46 2.91 -7.39 1.20
C PHE A 46 1.60 -6.59 1.37
N TYR A 47 0.64 -6.80 0.46
CA TYR A 47 -0.63 -6.07 0.45
C TYR A 47 -1.42 -6.24 1.75
N ASP A 48 -1.30 -7.39 2.41
CA ASP A 48 -1.94 -7.73 3.68
C ASP A 48 -1.47 -6.81 4.81
N ILE A 49 -0.15 -6.65 4.95
CA ILE A 49 0.44 -5.75 5.96
C ILE A 49 0.05 -4.30 5.66
N LEU A 50 0.17 -3.86 4.40
CA LEU A 50 -0.21 -2.51 3.99
C LEU A 50 -1.70 -2.23 4.21
N THR A 51 -2.58 -3.18 3.88
CA THR A 51 -4.02 -3.04 4.10
C THR A 51 -4.35 -2.88 5.58
N ALA A 52 -3.72 -3.66 6.47
CA ALA A 52 -3.91 -3.55 7.91
C ALA A 52 -3.46 -2.17 8.45
N LEU A 53 -2.31 -1.68 7.98
CA LEU A 53 -1.81 -0.36 8.35
C LEU A 53 -2.71 0.76 7.81
N CYS A 54 -3.13 0.71 6.55
CA CYS A 54 -4.04 1.70 5.98
C CYS A 54 -5.37 1.78 6.75
N ARG A 55 -5.96 0.63 7.11
CA ARG A 55 -7.18 0.58 7.94
C ARG A 55 -6.98 1.20 9.32
N LYS A 56 -5.82 0.98 9.97
CA LYS A 56 -5.46 1.61 11.25
C LYS A 56 -5.49 3.14 11.17
N TYR A 57 -5.23 3.71 10.00
CA TYR A 57 -5.20 5.15 9.75
C TYR A 57 -6.44 5.68 9.01
N ALA A 58 -7.53 4.92 8.97
CA ALA A 58 -8.76 5.26 8.23
C ALA A 58 -8.57 5.53 6.72
N LEU A 59 -7.49 5.02 6.13
CA LEU A 59 -7.23 5.08 4.69
C LEU A 59 -8.01 3.97 3.98
N ASN A 60 -9.26 4.25 3.64
CA ASN A 60 -10.21 3.25 3.15
C ASN A 60 -10.22 3.06 1.63
N LYS A 61 -9.77 4.06 0.86
CA LYS A 61 -9.76 4.05 -0.61
C LYS A 61 -8.41 3.57 -1.16
N ILE A 62 -8.06 2.30 -0.93
CA ILE A 62 -6.75 1.75 -1.36
C ILE A 62 -6.88 0.72 -2.48
N SER A 63 -5.90 0.68 -3.37
CA SER A 63 -5.78 -0.35 -4.42
C SER A 63 -4.33 -0.83 -4.56
N PHE A 64 -4.15 -2.06 -5.05
CA PHE A 64 -2.84 -2.68 -5.24
C PHE A 64 -2.71 -3.21 -6.66
N ASN A 65 -1.68 -2.78 -7.38
CA ASN A 65 -1.40 -3.22 -8.76
C ASN A 65 0.05 -3.71 -8.87
N GLN A 66 0.26 -4.94 -9.33
CA GLN A 66 1.61 -5.48 -9.49
C GLN A 66 2.37 -4.81 -10.65
N PHE A 67 1.66 -4.47 -11.73
CA PHE A 67 2.19 -3.79 -12.90
C PHE A 67 1.35 -2.53 -13.18
N PRO A 68 1.97 -1.42 -13.63
CA PRO A 68 1.25 -0.18 -13.91
C PRO A 68 0.41 -0.23 -15.20
N LEU A 69 0.74 -1.16 -16.11
CA LEU A 69 0.16 -1.23 -17.47
C LEU A 69 -1.38 -1.28 -17.49
N PRO A 70 -2.06 -2.13 -16.72
CA PRO A 70 -3.52 -2.19 -16.74
C PRO A 70 -4.19 -0.87 -16.30
N GLY A 71 -3.61 -0.18 -15.32
CA GLY A 71 -4.12 1.12 -14.86
C GLY A 71 -3.96 2.22 -15.89
N LEU A 72 -2.85 2.24 -16.62
CA LEU A 72 -2.61 3.19 -17.71
C LEU A 72 -3.56 2.96 -18.90
N LEU A 73 -3.79 1.70 -19.27
CA LEU A 73 -4.73 1.36 -20.34
C LEU A 73 -6.15 1.80 -19.99
N ASN A 74 -6.63 1.53 -18.77
CA ASN A 74 -7.97 1.94 -18.32
C ASN A 74 -8.14 3.46 -18.17
N TYR A 75 -7.05 4.22 -17.99
CA TYR A 75 -7.13 5.67 -17.88
C TYR A 75 -7.21 6.37 -19.25
N HIS A 76 -6.64 5.76 -20.30
CA HIS A 76 -6.56 6.34 -21.64
C HIS A 76 -7.56 5.76 -22.66
N LEU A 77 -8.17 4.62 -22.36
CA LEU A 77 -9.19 4.00 -23.22
C LEU A 77 -10.60 4.29 -22.63
N PRO A 78 -11.55 4.81 -23.43
CA PRO A 78 -12.92 5.09 -23.01
C PRO A 78 -13.75 3.84 -22.77
#